data_AF-A0A938SAA6-F1
#
_entry.id   AF-A0A938SAA6-F1
#
_cell.length_a   1.000
_cell.length_b   1.000
_cell.length_c   1.000
_cell.angle_alpha   90.00
_cell.angle_beta   90.00
_cell.angle_gamma   90.00
#
_symmetry.space_group_name_H-M   'P 1'
#
loop_
_entity.id
_entity.type
_entity.pdbx_description
1 polymer ?
#
loop_
_entity_poly.entity_id
_entity_poly.type
_entity_poly.pdbx_seq_one_letter_code
_entity_poly.pdbx_strand_id
1 'polypeptide(L)'
;MASLCKRVGMLAIGMIVGLAVGLAAPPAEPVPMPLNGVTVQVTLGLKDSEPSDWDGEVKVSEGKVAGLEARSAQGDEAKGSAWKLRTRRQAAGKAKGKGKMDTGAPRPVDLWVTLDAPSTAKVEVTTKQGNFAFALRDLAPGQALAVLDGRARVTRVPLSVRVTSEPTEDDMPAAARAADGAVWVAYAAYRHGTAVNADEAHDQGKFDSLLTRDNGDQVRLVKFDGRAWSAPMNVTDEKLDVWRPAVAVDSKDLAWVVWSQNVAGNWDLYSRAYDPKTGKWSEAKRVTDSPGADINPVTATDPVSGRVHVVWQAWREGSFDIWAKALGAEGVTSLIFDFGNWIASGTAIWPLEMHQNPP
;
A
#
# COMPACT_ATOMS: atom_id res chain seq x y z
N MET A 1 -34.50 -1.30 -72.60
CA MET A 1 -35.47 -0.18 -72.51
C MET A 1 -36.30 -0.40 -71.26
N ALA A 2 -35.79 0.04 -70.11
CA ALA A 2 -36.10 1.31 -69.44
C ALA A 2 -37.36 1.19 -68.55
N SER A 3 -37.12 0.88 -67.27
CA SER A 3 -38.05 1.17 -66.16
C SER A 3 -37.33 2.14 -65.24
N LEU A 4 -37.83 3.37 -65.15
CA LEU A 4 -37.30 4.42 -64.29
C LEU A 4 -38.44 4.83 -63.35
N CYS A 5 -38.43 4.33 -62.11
CA CYS A 5 -39.30 4.83 -61.06
C CYS A 5 -38.44 5.26 -59.87
N LYS A 6 -38.49 6.55 -59.57
CA LYS A 6 -37.72 7.27 -58.56
C LYS A 6 -37.91 6.64 -57.17
N ARG A 7 -36.81 6.38 -56.46
CA ARG A 7 -36.83 6.15 -55.01
C ARG A 7 -36.15 7.31 -54.28
N VAL A 8 -36.91 7.86 -53.34
CA VAL A 8 -36.54 8.89 -52.37
C VAL A 8 -35.44 8.34 -51.47
N GLY A 9 -34.33 9.07 -51.36
CA GLY A 9 -33.25 8.75 -50.42
C GLY A 9 -33.66 9.11 -49.00
N MET A 10 -33.81 8.10 -48.15
CA MET A 10 -33.98 8.26 -46.70
C MET A 10 -32.60 8.01 -46.07
N LEU A 11 -32.00 9.08 -45.54
CA LEU A 11 -30.69 9.05 -44.88
C LEU A 11 -30.87 8.36 -43.51
N ALA A 12 -30.49 7.09 -43.40
CA ALA A 12 -30.42 6.42 -42.10
C ALA A 12 -29.12 6.82 -41.40
N ILE A 13 -29.21 7.71 -40.42
CA ILE A 13 -28.12 7.99 -39.48
C ILE A 13 -28.06 6.79 -38.52
N GLY A 14 -27.17 5.84 -38.82
CA GLY A 14 -26.84 4.74 -37.92
C GLY A 14 -26.09 5.30 -36.71
N MET A 15 -26.77 5.41 -35.58
CA MET A 15 -26.16 5.72 -34.29
C MET A 15 -25.38 4.47 -33.84
N ILE A 16 -24.07 4.44 -34.08
CA ILE A 16 -23.18 3.42 -33.51
C ILE A 16 -23.04 3.78 -32.02
N VAL A 17 -23.85 3.12 -31.18
CA VAL A 17 -23.59 3.06 -29.74
C VAL A 17 -22.38 2.16 -29.57
N GLY A 18 -21.20 2.76 -29.48
CA GLY A 18 -19.99 2.07 -29.06
C GLY A 18 -20.14 1.68 -27.59
N LEU A 19 -20.52 0.43 -27.32
CA LEU A 19 -20.27 -0.18 -26.02
C LEU A 19 -18.75 -0.25 -25.87
N ALA A 20 -18.16 0.71 -25.18
CA ALA A 20 -16.84 0.54 -24.60
C ALA A 20 -16.98 -0.51 -23.50
N VAL A 21 -16.82 -1.79 -23.87
CA VAL A 21 -16.52 -2.84 -22.90
C VAL A 21 -15.13 -2.48 -22.38
N GLY A 22 -15.08 -1.82 -21.23
CA GLY A 22 -13.85 -1.65 -20.48
C GLY A 22 -13.28 -3.03 -20.23
N LEU A 23 -12.23 -3.40 -20.95
CA LEU A 23 -11.45 -4.60 -20.64
C LEU A 23 -10.94 -4.39 -19.22
N ALA A 24 -11.49 -5.15 -18.27
CA ALA A 24 -10.96 -5.21 -16.92
C ALA A 24 -9.45 -5.49 -17.04
N ALA A 25 -8.64 -4.69 -16.36
CA ALA A 25 -7.21 -4.98 -16.26
C ALA A 25 -7.06 -6.45 -15.80
N PRO A 26 -6.11 -7.22 -16.36
CA PRO A 26 -5.89 -8.57 -15.91
C PRO A 26 -5.66 -8.55 -14.39
N PRO A 27 -6.21 -9.53 -13.64
CA PRO A 27 -6.02 -9.58 -12.20
C PRO A 27 -4.52 -9.55 -11.90
N ALA A 28 -4.12 -8.73 -10.93
CA ALA A 28 -2.72 -8.60 -10.54
C ALA A 28 -2.15 -9.99 -10.21
N GLU A 29 -1.00 -10.32 -10.77
CA GLU A 29 -0.35 -11.60 -10.49
C GLU A 29 0.15 -11.65 -9.04
N PRO A 30 0.15 -12.83 -8.39
CA PRO A 30 0.75 -12.97 -7.06
C PRO A 30 2.21 -12.52 -7.05
N VAL A 31 2.61 -11.79 -6.01
CA VAL A 31 3.99 -11.29 -5.84
C VAL A 31 4.81 -12.29 -5.02
N PRO A 32 5.82 -12.97 -5.60
CA PRO A 32 6.64 -13.92 -4.84
C PRO A 32 7.43 -13.25 -3.72
N MET A 33 7.51 -13.90 -2.55
CA MET A 33 8.42 -13.50 -1.47
C MET A 33 9.52 -14.56 -1.34
N PRO A 34 10.73 -14.32 -1.86
CA PRO A 34 11.80 -15.31 -1.81
C PRO A 34 12.38 -15.36 -0.40
N LEU A 35 11.78 -16.15 0.50
CA LEU A 35 12.12 -16.18 1.94
C LEU A 35 13.59 -16.49 2.25
N ASN A 36 14.29 -17.19 1.35
CA ASN A 36 15.72 -17.48 1.45
C ASN A 36 16.59 -16.54 0.60
N GLY A 37 15.97 -15.57 -0.07
CA GLY A 37 16.60 -14.60 -0.94
C GLY A 37 17.22 -13.42 -0.20
N VAL A 38 17.78 -12.51 -0.98
CA VAL A 38 18.38 -11.26 -0.50
C VAL A 38 17.96 -10.09 -1.36
N THR A 39 17.95 -8.89 -0.78
CA THR A 39 17.85 -7.66 -1.56
C THR A 39 19.18 -6.93 -1.53
N VAL A 40 19.60 -6.43 -2.69
CA VAL A 40 20.80 -5.63 -2.86
C VAL A 40 20.39 -4.27 -3.41
N GLN A 41 20.75 -3.21 -2.69
CA GLN A 41 20.64 -1.84 -3.18
C GLN A 41 21.90 -1.51 -3.99
N VAL A 42 21.73 -1.07 -5.23
CA VAL A 42 22.79 -0.57 -6.10
C VAL A 42 22.59 0.93 -6.27
N THR A 43 23.50 1.72 -5.70
CA THR A 43 23.57 3.17 -5.90
C THR A 43 24.55 3.48 -7.02
N LEU A 44 24.12 4.22 -8.04
CA LEU A 44 24.90 4.56 -9.23
C LEU A 44 25.12 6.07 -9.33
N GLY A 45 26.27 6.47 -9.90
CA GLY A 45 26.59 7.88 -10.16
C GLY A 45 26.99 8.70 -8.94
N LEU A 46 27.56 8.06 -7.90
CA LEU A 46 28.02 8.69 -6.65
C LEU A 46 29.05 9.81 -6.85
N LYS A 47 29.76 9.81 -7.98
CA LYS A 47 30.80 10.78 -8.33
C LYS A 47 30.57 11.43 -9.69
N ASP A 48 29.33 11.40 -10.20
CA ASP A 48 29.03 12.04 -11.47
C ASP A 48 29.18 13.55 -11.33
N SER A 49 29.99 14.16 -12.21
CA SER A 49 30.10 15.62 -12.32
C SER A 49 29.04 16.21 -13.23
N GLU A 50 28.52 15.42 -14.17
CA GLU A 50 27.43 15.78 -15.08
C GLU A 50 26.38 14.65 -15.16
N PRO A 51 25.10 14.98 -15.43
CA PRO A 51 24.03 13.99 -15.62
C PRO A 51 24.43 12.90 -16.61
N SER A 52 24.36 11.64 -16.17
CA SER A 52 24.86 10.49 -16.93
C SER A 52 23.82 9.38 -16.99
N ASP A 53 23.75 8.70 -18.14
CA ASP A 53 22.94 7.48 -18.29
C ASP A 53 23.68 6.30 -17.66
N TRP A 54 22.93 5.53 -16.88
CA TRP A 54 23.36 4.38 -16.11
C TRP A 54 22.57 3.11 -16.48
N ASP A 55 21.89 3.11 -17.63
CA ASP A 55 21.17 1.96 -18.18
C ASP A 55 22.01 0.68 -18.11
N GLY A 56 21.35 -0.43 -17.82
CA GLY A 56 22.05 -1.66 -17.53
C GLY A 56 21.17 -2.88 -17.35
N GLU A 57 21.83 -3.98 -17.01
CA GLU A 57 21.20 -5.26 -16.69
C GLU A 57 21.95 -5.98 -15.58
N VAL A 58 21.24 -6.87 -14.88
CA VAL A 58 21.78 -7.72 -13.83
C VAL A 58 21.53 -9.18 -14.15
N LYS A 59 22.54 -10.01 -13.92
CA LYS A 59 22.47 -11.47 -14.05
C LYS A 59 22.98 -12.14 -12.79
N VAL A 60 22.51 -13.35 -12.54
CA VAL A 60 23.03 -14.22 -11.48
C VAL A 60 23.50 -15.53 -12.08
N SER A 61 24.62 -16.05 -11.59
CA SER A 61 25.18 -17.32 -12.06
C SER A 61 24.33 -18.53 -11.69
N GLU A 62 23.56 -18.42 -10.60
CA GLU A 62 22.68 -19.46 -10.05
C GLU A 62 21.45 -18.77 -9.42
N GLY A 63 20.30 -19.44 -9.42
CA GLY A 63 19.04 -18.86 -8.97
C GLY A 63 18.43 -17.91 -9.99
N LYS A 64 17.72 -16.88 -9.53
CA LYS A 64 17.04 -15.90 -10.39
C LYS A 64 16.98 -14.51 -9.78
N VAL A 65 16.86 -13.51 -10.66
CA VAL A 65 16.41 -12.16 -10.29
C VAL A 65 14.90 -12.25 -10.05
N ALA A 66 14.47 -12.13 -8.80
CA ALA A 66 13.08 -12.27 -8.39
C ALA A 66 12.32 -10.95 -8.43
N GLY A 67 13.02 -9.82 -8.36
CA GLY A 67 12.42 -8.49 -8.47
C GLY A 67 13.47 -7.43 -8.77
N LEU A 68 13.03 -6.37 -9.45
CA LEU A 68 13.86 -5.23 -9.80
C LEU A 68 13.04 -3.96 -9.69
N GLU A 69 13.49 -3.02 -8.88
CA GLU A 69 12.75 -1.78 -8.61
C GLU A 69 13.70 -0.57 -8.70
N ALA A 70 13.36 0.37 -9.58
CA ALA A 70 13.95 1.70 -9.60
C ALA A 70 13.15 2.60 -8.65
N ARG A 71 13.72 2.97 -7.51
CA ARG A 71 13.10 3.91 -6.55
C ARG A 71 13.64 5.31 -6.75
N SER A 72 13.60 5.79 -7.99
CA SER A 72 14.21 7.05 -8.40
C SER A 72 13.24 7.92 -9.21
N ALA A 73 13.76 8.98 -9.83
CA ALA A 73 12.97 10.08 -10.35
C ALA A 73 12.12 9.72 -11.57
N GLN A 74 11.21 10.62 -11.94
CA GLN A 74 10.35 10.48 -13.13
C GLN A 74 11.16 10.15 -14.40
N GLY A 75 10.73 9.11 -15.12
CA GLY A 75 11.36 8.62 -16.35
C GLY A 75 12.40 7.51 -16.15
N ASP A 76 12.66 7.10 -14.90
CA ASP A 76 13.43 5.91 -14.61
C ASP A 76 12.56 4.65 -14.73
N GLU A 77 13.13 3.58 -15.29
CA GLU A 77 12.40 2.34 -15.60
C GLU A 77 13.20 1.13 -15.12
N ALA A 78 12.51 0.14 -14.54
CA ALA A 78 13.05 -1.17 -14.23
C ALA A 78 12.06 -2.25 -14.69
N LYS A 79 12.52 -3.22 -15.48
CA LYS A 79 11.68 -4.31 -15.97
C LYS A 79 12.48 -5.60 -16.12
N GLY A 80 11.98 -6.67 -15.53
CA GLY A 80 12.68 -7.96 -15.51
C GLY A 80 14.03 -7.81 -14.83
N SER A 81 15.11 -7.96 -15.59
CA SER A 81 16.48 -7.83 -15.11
C SER A 81 17.24 -6.62 -15.68
N ALA A 82 16.55 -5.70 -16.35
CA ALA A 82 17.14 -4.54 -17.01
C ALA A 82 16.49 -3.24 -16.53
N TRP A 83 17.23 -2.14 -16.64
CA TRP A 83 16.77 -0.81 -16.25
C TRP A 83 17.26 0.29 -17.18
N LYS A 84 16.57 1.43 -17.10
CA LYS A 84 17.03 2.72 -17.60
C LYS A 84 17.03 3.70 -16.45
N LEU A 85 18.19 4.23 -16.14
CA LEU A 85 18.40 5.11 -15.00
C LEU A 85 19.32 6.26 -15.41
N ARG A 86 19.06 7.46 -14.90
CA ARG A 86 19.92 8.62 -15.19
C ARG A 86 20.13 9.48 -13.96
N THR A 87 21.38 9.84 -13.66
CA THR A 87 21.64 10.87 -12.66
C THR A 87 21.20 12.23 -13.18
N ARG A 88 20.54 13.02 -12.32
CA ARG A 88 19.95 14.31 -12.71
C ARG A 88 20.29 15.36 -11.66
N ARG A 89 20.51 16.59 -12.10
CA ARG A 89 20.58 17.73 -11.17
C ARG A 89 19.18 18.05 -10.66
N GLN A 90 19.08 18.66 -9.49
CA GLN A 90 17.79 19.12 -8.99
C GLN A 90 17.20 20.14 -9.99
N ALA A 91 15.91 20.05 -10.30
CA ALA A 91 15.26 21.07 -11.09
C ALA A 91 15.40 22.43 -10.37
N ALA A 92 15.90 23.44 -11.07
CA ALA A 92 15.88 24.80 -10.54
C ALA A 92 14.42 25.18 -10.29
N GLY A 93 14.07 25.48 -9.03
CA GLY A 93 12.76 26.07 -8.74
C GLY A 93 12.60 27.36 -9.55
N LYS A 94 11.35 27.81 -9.77
CA LYS A 94 11.09 29.14 -10.35
C LYS A 94 11.62 30.22 -9.39
N ALA A 95 12.92 30.51 -9.41
CA ALA A 95 13.49 31.60 -8.65
C ALA A 95 13.01 32.92 -9.25
N LYS A 96 12.37 33.77 -8.43
CA LYS A 96 12.07 35.16 -8.79
C LYS A 96 13.39 35.97 -8.79
N GLY A 97 14.24 35.75 -9.79
CA GLY A 97 15.51 36.48 -9.93
C GLY A 97 16.33 36.01 -11.14
N LYS A 98 16.94 36.96 -11.87
CA LYS A 98 17.73 36.74 -13.11
C LYS A 98 19.11 36.11 -12.87
N GLY A 99 19.27 35.25 -11.87
CA GLY A 99 20.50 34.50 -11.62
C GLY A 99 20.35 33.05 -12.09
N LYS A 100 21.37 32.48 -12.76
CA LYS A 100 21.46 31.03 -12.93
C LYS A 100 21.55 30.41 -11.53
N MET A 101 20.53 29.68 -11.12
CA MET A 101 20.56 28.91 -9.87
C MET A 101 21.54 27.75 -10.04
N ASP A 102 22.49 27.62 -9.11
CA ASP A 102 23.31 26.41 -9.02
C ASP A 102 22.39 25.24 -8.65
N THR A 103 22.35 24.23 -9.51
CA THR A 103 21.51 23.05 -9.33
C THR A 103 22.24 21.91 -8.60
N GLY A 104 23.47 22.18 -8.15
CA GLY A 104 24.32 21.25 -7.43
C GLY A 104 24.84 20.11 -8.33
N ALA A 105 25.56 19.17 -7.72
CA ALA A 105 25.98 17.95 -8.39
C ALA A 105 24.77 17.07 -8.78
N PRO A 106 24.87 16.28 -9.86
CA PRO A 106 23.88 15.25 -10.17
C PRO A 106 23.60 14.35 -8.97
N ARG A 107 22.31 14.08 -8.71
CA ARG A 107 21.90 13.15 -7.66
C ARG A 107 22.13 11.71 -8.12
N PRO A 108 22.72 10.84 -7.28
CA PRO A 108 22.79 9.41 -7.52
C PRO A 108 21.40 8.81 -7.72
N VAL A 109 21.36 7.66 -8.37
CA VAL A 109 20.14 6.87 -8.58
C VAL A 109 20.29 5.51 -7.92
N ASP A 110 19.18 4.99 -7.40
CA ASP A 110 19.18 3.75 -6.63
C ASP A 110 18.27 2.69 -7.27
N LEU A 111 18.75 1.46 -7.25
CA LEU A 111 18.10 0.26 -7.78
C LEU A 111 18.05 -0.80 -6.68
N TRP A 112 16.88 -1.37 -6.41
CA TRP A 112 16.72 -2.51 -5.52
C TRP A 112 16.60 -3.79 -6.36
N VAL A 113 17.55 -4.69 -6.17
CA VAL A 113 17.59 -5.99 -6.84
C VAL A 113 17.26 -7.07 -5.82
N THR A 114 16.10 -7.72 -5.96
CA THR A 114 15.71 -8.86 -5.13
C THR A 114 16.09 -10.15 -5.82
N LEU A 115 16.86 -10.99 -5.14
CA LEU A 115 17.50 -12.18 -5.67
C LEU A 115 17.02 -13.40 -4.89
N ASP A 116 16.50 -14.39 -5.62
CA ASP A 116 16.25 -15.74 -5.11
C ASP A 116 17.39 -16.62 -5.59
N ALA A 117 18.51 -16.54 -4.86
CA ALA A 117 19.78 -17.14 -5.25
C ALA A 117 20.58 -17.56 -4.01
N PRO A 118 21.34 -18.66 -4.07
CA PRO A 118 22.20 -19.08 -2.96
C PRO A 118 23.34 -18.09 -2.72
N SER A 119 23.92 -18.08 -1.52
CA SER A 119 25.06 -17.22 -1.19
C SER A 119 26.28 -17.45 -2.10
N THR A 120 26.36 -18.62 -2.73
CA THR A 120 27.40 -18.97 -3.69
C THR A 120 27.28 -18.25 -5.03
N ALA A 121 26.09 -17.73 -5.36
CA ALA A 121 25.82 -17.09 -6.63
C ALA A 121 26.65 -15.81 -6.81
N LYS A 122 27.15 -15.64 -8.04
CA LYS A 122 27.80 -14.43 -8.51
C LYS A 122 26.76 -13.54 -9.17
N VAL A 123 26.71 -12.28 -8.74
CA VAL A 123 25.89 -11.23 -9.33
C VAL A 123 26.75 -10.44 -10.31
N GLU A 124 26.29 -10.31 -11.54
CA GLU A 124 26.98 -9.60 -12.61
C GLU A 124 26.12 -8.42 -13.06
N VAL A 125 26.68 -7.22 -12.96
CA VAL A 125 25.99 -5.97 -13.28
C VAL A 125 26.70 -5.31 -14.45
N THR A 126 25.96 -5.10 -15.53
CA THR A 126 26.42 -4.38 -16.72
C THR A 126 25.78 -3.00 -16.72
N THR A 127 26.57 -1.94 -16.92
CA THR A 127 26.05 -0.57 -17.05
C THR A 127 26.74 0.17 -18.19
N LYS A 128 26.11 1.21 -18.72
CA LYS A 128 26.75 2.14 -19.68
C LYS A 128 28.05 2.79 -19.18
N GLN A 129 28.28 2.84 -17.86
CA GLN A 129 29.41 3.51 -17.22
C GLN A 129 30.48 2.53 -16.69
N GLY A 130 30.32 1.23 -16.96
CA GLY A 130 31.23 0.18 -16.52
C GLY A 130 30.51 -1.01 -15.90
N ASN A 131 31.17 -2.17 -15.92
CA ASN A 131 30.63 -3.42 -15.43
C ASN A 131 31.32 -3.81 -14.12
N PHE A 132 30.61 -4.51 -13.25
CA PHE A 132 31.18 -5.06 -12.02
C PHE A 132 30.45 -6.34 -11.62
N ALA A 133 31.09 -7.13 -10.77
CA ALA A 133 30.51 -8.36 -10.25
C ALA A 133 30.97 -8.61 -8.82
N PHE A 134 30.16 -9.36 -8.08
CA PHE A 134 30.44 -9.75 -6.69
C PHE A 134 29.75 -11.08 -6.37
N ALA A 135 30.28 -11.87 -5.44
CA ALA A 135 29.55 -13.02 -4.93
C ALA A 135 28.66 -12.58 -3.75
N LEU A 136 27.47 -13.18 -3.62
CA LEU A 136 26.55 -12.84 -2.53
C LEU A 136 27.14 -13.12 -1.14
N ARG A 137 27.97 -14.16 -1.01
CA ARG A 137 28.66 -14.50 0.23
C ARG A 137 29.65 -13.43 0.70
N ASP A 138 30.16 -12.60 -0.21
CA ASP A 138 31.19 -11.59 0.10
C ASP A 138 30.56 -10.28 0.62
N LEU A 139 29.22 -10.19 0.60
CA LEU A 139 28.46 -9.04 1.07
C LEU A 139 27.61 -9.42 2.29
N ALA A 140 28.14 -9.13 3.48
CA ALA A 140 27.41 -9.33 4.73
C ALA A 140 26.19 -8.38 4.82
N PRO A 141 25.13 -8.73 5.58
CA PRO A 141 24.01 -7.82 5.80
C PRO A 141 24.46 -6.44 6.32
N GLY A 142 23.99 -5.36 5.69
CA GLY A 142 24.38 -3.98 6.01
C GLY A 142 25.75 -3.54 5.47
N GLN A 143 26.56 -4.44 4.94
CA GLN A 143 27.85 -4.10 4.33
C GLN A 143 27.65 -3.44 2.97
N ALA A 144 28.52 -2.47 2.68
CA ALA A 144 28.61 -1.81 1.40
C ALA A 144 29.93 -2.16 0.69
N LEU A 145 29.84 -2.42 -0.61
CA LEU A 145 30.96 -2.62 -1.52
C LEU A 145 31.03 -1.44 -2.49
N ALA A 146 32.12 -0.69 -2.47
CA ALA A 146 32.40 0.31 -3.49
C ALA A 146 32.87 -0.38 -4.77
N VAL A 147 32.32 0.02 -5.91
CA VAL A 147 32.65 -0.51 -7.24
C VAL A 147 32.87 0.64 -8.21
N LEU A 148 33.53 0.37 -9.35
CA LEU A 148 33.84 1.37 -10.37
C LEU A 148 34.56 2.61 -9.77
N ASP A 149 35.63 2.36 -9.00
CA ASP A 149 36.40 3.40 -8.29
C ASP A 149 35.54 4.30 -7.38
N GLY A 150 34.47 3.73 -6.83
CA GLY A 150 33.51 4.40 -5.96
C GLY A 150 32.50 5.28 -6.70
N ARG A 151 32.38 5.16 -8.03
CA ARG A 151 31.26 5.76 -8.78
C ARG A 151 29.94 5.05 -8.53
N ALA A 152 29.99 3.81 -8.05
CA ALA A 152 28.83 3.03 -7.65
C ALA A 152 29.09 2.30 -6.32
N ARG A 153 28.01 1.91 -5.66
CA ARG A 153 28.03 1.18 -4.39
C ARG A 153 26.94 0.13 -4.38
N VAL A 154 27.28 -1.03 -3.84
CA VAL A 154 26.38 -2.18 -3.66
C VAL A 154 26.21 -2.42 -2.17
N THR A 155 24.99 -2.45 -1.66
CA THR A 155 24.70 -2.66 -0.23
C THR A 155 23.70 -3.79 -0.07
N ARG A 156 23.98 -4.76 0.81
CA ARG A 156 22.99 -5.80 1.15
C ARG A 156 22.03 -5.26 2.18
N VAL A 157 20.75 -5.22 1.84
CA VAL A 157 19.68 -4.70 2.69
C VAL A 157 18.71 -5.84 3.09
N PRO A 158 17.90 -5.66 4.15
CA PRO A 158 16.83 -6.62 4.45
C PRO A 158 15.96 -6.89 3.23
N LEU A 159 15.52 -8.14 3.07
CA LEU A 159 14.65 -8.55 1.98
C LEU A 159 13.37 -7.70 1.99
N SER A 160 13.09 -7.04 0.88
CA SER A 160 11.86 -6.27 0.68
C SER A 160 11.27 -6.54 -0.69
N VAL A 161 9.96 -6.71 -0.76
CA VAL A 161 9.19 -6.78 -2.02
C VAL A 161 8.06 -5.76 -1.96
N ARG A 162 7.77 -5.12 -3.10
CA ARG A 162 6.60 -4.27 -3.23
C ARG A 162 5.37 -5.17 -3.46
N VAL A 163 4.40 -5.12 -2.55
CA VAL A 163 3.18 -5.94 -2.62
C VAL A 163 2.02 -5.24 -3.33
N THR A 164 2.17 -3.95 -3.64
CA THR A 164 1.17 -3.15 -4.36
C THR A 164 1.59 -2.94 -5.81
N SER A 165 0.63 -2.94 -6.72
CA SER A 165 0.87 -2.84 -8.18
C SER A 165 0.08 -1.73 -8.87
N GLU A 166 -0.91 -1.16 -8.18
CA GLU A 166 -1.72 -0.07 -8.71
C GLU A 166 -0.99 1.28 -8.59
N PRO A 167 -1.29 2.27 -9.47
CA PRO A 167 -0.75 3.62 -9.38
C PRO A 167 -1.50 4.43 -8.30
N THR A 168 -1.47 3.93 -7.07
CA THR A 168 -2.06 4.53 -5.88
C THR A 168 -0.96 5.03 -4.93
N GLU A 169 -1.32 5.97 -4.07
CA GLU A 169 -0.53 6.28 -2.87
C GLU A 169 -1.02 5.35 -1.76
N ASP A 170 -0.17 4.42 -1.33
CA ASP A 170 -0.54 3.36 -0.40
C ASP A 170 0.03 3.63 1.00
N ASP A 171 -0.84 3.72 2.00
CA ASP A 171 -0.51 4.17 3.35
C ASP A 171 -1.10 3.28 4.45
N MET A 172 -0.64 3.52 5.68
CA MET A 172 -1.20 2.95 6.92
C MET A 172 -1.36 1.41 6.92
N PRO A 173 -0.30 0.63 6.66
CA PRO A 173 -0.40 -0.82 6.66
C PRO A 173 -0.62 -1.37 8.08
N ALA A 174 -1.51 -2.35 8.20
CA ALA A 174 -1.71 -3.16 9.39
C ALA A 174 -1.63 -4.64 9.04
N ALA A 175 -1.04 -5.46 9.91
CA ALA A 175 -0.81 -6.87 9.64
C ALA A 175 -1.34 -7.79 10.75
N ALA A 176 -1.85 -8.95 10.36
CA ALA A 176 -2.26 -10.02 11.29
C ALA A 176 -1.83 -11.39 10.76
N ARG A 177 -1.44 -12.27 11.69
CA ARG A 177 -1.10 -13.65 11.37
C ARG A 177 -2.29 -14.58 11.66
N ALA A 178 -2.60 -15.46 10.72
CA ALA A 178 -3.57 -16.54 10.89
C ALA A 178 -2.93 -17.77 11.54
N ALA A 179 -3.76 -18.68 12.06
CA ALA A 179 -3.29 -19.90 12.74
C ALA A 179 -2.51 -20.85 11.82
N ASP A 180 -2.86 -20.88 10.52
CA ASP A 180 -2.15 -21.63 9.47
C ASP A 180 -0.78 -21.02 9.09
N GLY A 181 -0.42 -19.88 9.68
CA GLY A 181 0.81 -19.15 9.40
C GLY A 181 0.70 -18.12 8.29
N ALA A 182 -0.44 -18.00 7.60
CA ALA A 182 -0.66 -16.94 6.63
C ALA A 182 -0.60 -15.57 7.29
N VAL A 183 -0.19 -14.55 6.53
CA VAL A 183 -0.17 -13.16 6.98
C VAL A 183 -1.12 -12.33 6.13
N TRP A 184 -2.02 -11.62 6.78
CA TRP A 184 -2.94 -10.68 6.16
C TRP A 184 -2.43 -9.27 6.38
N VAL A 185 -2.42 -8.44 5.34
CA VAL A 185 -2.06 -7.02 5.44
C VAL A 185 -3.17 -6.18 4.84
N ALA A 186 -3.76 -5.31 5.66
CA ALA A 186 -4.68 -4.28 5.22
C ALA A 186 -3.93 -2.95 5.06
N TYR A 187 -4.31 -2.13 4.08
CA TYR A 187 -3.72 -0.81 3.85
C TYR A 187 -4.74 0.12 3.18
N ALA A 188 -4.52 1.43 3.29
CA ALA A 188 -5.29 2.43 2.56
C ALA A 188 -4.60 2.71 1.22
N ALA A 189 -5.37 2.79 0.14
CA ALA A 189 -4.90 3.10 -1.19
C ALA A 189 -5.64 4.34 -1.71
N TYR A 190 -4.92 5.44 -1.85
CA TYR A 190 -5.45 6.68 -2.42
C TYR A 190 -5.29 6.67 -3.94
N ARG A 191 -6.40 6.84 -4.65
CA ARG A 191 -6.37 7.06 -6.10
C ARG A 191 -6.43 8.54 -6.40
N HIS A 192 -5.44 9.02 -7.16
CA HIS A 192 -5.47 10.38 -7.67
C HIS A 192 -6.62 10.59 -8.65
N GLY A 193 -7.26 11.74 -8.51
CA GLY A 193 -8.29 12.22 -9.44
C GLY A 193 -7.70 13.08 -10.54
N THR A 194 -8.51 14.02 -11.01
CA THR A 194 -8.05 15.03 -11.99
C THR A 194 -6.88 15.84 -11.43
N ALA A 195 -5.78 15.92 -12.18
CA ALA A 195 -4.62 16.73 -11.80
C ALA A 195 -5.00 18.21 -11.68
N VAL A 196 -4.53 18.87 -10.62
CA VAL A 196 -4.81 20.27 -10.34
C VAL A 196 -3.60 21.15 -10.66
N ASN A 197 -3.85 22.38 -11.13
CA ASN A 197 -2.82 23.37 -11.38
C ASN A 197 -3.02 24.57 -10.43
N ALA A 198 -2.31 24.53 -9.29
CA ALA A 198 -2.44 25.55 -8.25
C ALA A 198 -2.02 26.95 -8.71
N ASP A 199 -0.93 27.05 -9.49
CA ASP A 199 -0.43 28.32 -10.03
C ASP A 199 -1.51 28.95 -10.94
N GLU A 200 -2.09 28.16 -11.85
CA GLU A 200 -3.11 28.65 -12.77
C GLU A 200 -4.42 29.02 -12.08
N ALA A 201 -4.85 28.21 -11.11
CA ALA A 201 -6.04 28.50 -10.31
C ALA A 201 -5.88 29.83 -9.56
N HIS A 202 -4.70 30.07 -8.98
CA HIS A 202 -4.36 31.32 -8.32
C HIS A 202 -4.36 32.50 -9.31
N ASP A 203 -3.61 32.38 -10.41
CA ASP A 203 -3.43 33.48 -11.37
C ASP A 203 -4.74 33.88 -12.08
N GLN A 204 -5.66 32.93 -12.25
CA GLN A 204 -6.97 33.17 -12.84
C GLN A 204 -8.08 33.42 -11.81
N GLY A 205 -7.79 33.33 -10.50
CA GLY A 205 -8.79 33.41 -9.43
C GLY A 205 -9.87 32.30 -9.49
N LYS A 206 -9.54 31.14 -10.08
CA LYS A 206 -10.47 30.03 -10.32
C LYS A 206 -10.24 28.88 -9.33
N PHE A 207 -10.50 29.11 -8.05
CA PHE A 207 -10.25 28.10 -7.01
C PHE A 207 -11.13 26.84 -7.12
N ASP A 208 -12.28 26.91 -7.80
CA ASP A 208 -13.11 25.73 -8.08
C ASP A 208 -12.37 24.67 -8.91
N SER A 209 -11.34 25.05 -9.68
CA SER A 209 -10.51 24.09 -10.42
C SER A 209 -9.57 23.27 -9.53
N LEU A 210 -9.43 23.63 -8.25
CA LEU A 210 -8.65 22.87 -7.26
C LEU A 210 -9.45 21.70 -6.66
N LEU A 211 -10.75 21.64 -6.91
CA LEU A 211 -11.57 20.52 -6.48
C LEU A 211 -11.23 19.30 -7.33
N THR A 212 -10.49 18.35 -6.75
CA THR A 212 -10.26 17.06 -7.39
C THR A 212 -11.58 16.31 -7.47
N ARG A 213 -11.80 15.67 -8.61
CA ARG A 213 -12.92 14.77 -8.86
C ARG A 213 -12.37 13.39 -9.15
N ASP A 214 -13.19 12.38 -8.85
CA ASP A 214 -12.87 10.98 -9.07
C ASP A 214 -11.67 10.45 -8.28
N ASN A 215 -11.21 11.20 -7.28
CA ASN A 215 -10.22 10.76 -6.29
C ASN A 215 -10.89 10.12 -5.08
N GLY A 216 -10.06 9.49 -4.26
CA GLY A 216 -10.40 9.07 -2.91
C GLY A 216 -9.73 7.77 -2.53
N ASP A 217 -9.95 7.39 -1.29
CA ASP A 217 -9.33 6.26 -0.65
C ASP A 217 -10.14 4.98 -0.82
N GLN A 218 -9.43 3.87 -0.63
CA GLN A 218 -10.00 2.55 -0.56
C GLN A 218 -9.19 1.70 0.41
N VAL A 219 -9.86 0.88 1.22
CA VAL A 219 -9.16 -0.13 2.01
C VAL A 219 -8.93 -1.38 1.16
N ARG A 220 -7.68 -1.85 1.12
CA ARG A 220 -7.22 -3.04 0.41
C ARG A 220 -6.74 -4.10 1.41
N LEU A 221 -6.77 -5.36 1.00
CA LEU A 221 -6.27 -6.50 1.76
C LEU A 221 -5.41 -7.42 0.87
N VAL A 222 -4.24 -7.83 1.33
CA VAL A 222 -3.40 -8.85 0.69
C VAL A 222 -3.09 -9.99 1.65
N LYS A 223 -2.91 -11.20 1.12
CA LYS A 223 -2.56 -12.40 1.89
C LYS A 223 -1.20 -12.94 1.45
N PHE A 224 -0.31 -13.17 2.40
CA PHE A 224 0.87 -14.02 2.23
C PHE A 224 0.52 -15.46 2.62
N ASP A 225 0.71 -16.40 1.70
CA ASP A 225 0.41 -17.83 1.91
C ASP A 225 1.61 -18.68 2.38
N GLY A 226 2.73 -18.04 2.70
CA GLY A 226 4.00 -18.71 2.98
C GLY A 226 4.97 -18.74 1.79
N ARG A 227 4.51 -18.38 0.58
CA ARG A 227 5.32 -18.33 -0.64
C ARG A 227 5.16 -17.04 -1.43
N ALA A 228 3.95 -16.54 -1.57
CA ALA A 228 3.63 -15.35 -2.35
C ALA A 228 2.54 -14.51 -1.70
N TRP A 229 2.55 -13.22 -2.01
CA TRP A 229 1.46 -12.30 -1.73
C TRP A 229 0.40 -12.43 -2.80
N SER A 230 -0.87 -12.47 -2.40
CA SER A 230 -2.01 -12.44 -3.31
C SER A 230 -2.10 -11.11 -4.05
N ALA A 231 -2.93 -11.09 -5.11
CA ALA A 231 -3.47 -9.84 -5.62
C ALA A 231 -4.17 -9.05 -4.49
N PRO A 232 -4.14 -7.70 -4.52
CA PRO A 232 -4.96 -6.89 -3.63
C PRO A 232 -6.45 -7.18 -3.77
N MET A 233 -7.13 -7.30 -2.64
CA MET A 233 -8.59 -7.49 -2.55
C MET A 233 -9.25 -6.23 -2.02
N ASN A 234 -10.41 -5.89 -2.59
CA ASN A 234 -11.16 -4.69 -2.22
C ASN A 234 -11.92 -4.94 -0.91
N VAL A 235 -11.53 -4.26 0.17
CA VAL A 235 -12.28 -4.29 1.43
C VAL A 235 -13.46 -3.34 1.35
N THR A 236 -13.26 -2.15 0.77
CA THR A 236 -14.29 -1.15 0.54
C THR A 236 -14.49 -0.88 -0.95
N ASP A 237 -15.50 -0.09 -1.28
CA ASP A 237 -15.60 0.54 -2.60
C ASP A 237 -14.50 1.59 -2.80
N GLU A 238 -14.32 2.02 -4.05
CA GLU A 238 -13.40 3.10 -4.44
C GLU A 238 -13.95 4.49 -4.07
N LYS A 239 -13.07 5.49 -4.01
CA LYS A 239 -13.41 6.92 -3.85
C LYS A 239 -14.13 7.25 -2.53
N LEU A 240 -13.73 6.58 -1.46
CA LEU A 240 -14.22 6.87 -0.12
C LEU A 240 -13.28 7.84 0.61
N ASP A 241 -13.71 8.29 1.79
CA ASP A 241 -12.86 8.99 2.75
C ASP A 241 -12.64 8.02 3.92
N VAL A 242 -11.58 7.20 3.81
CA VAL A 242 -11.26 6.14 4.78
C VAL A 242 -9.88 6.38 5.40
N TRP A 243 -9.75 6.00 6.66
CA TRP A 243 -8.56 6.28 7.45
C TRP A 243 -8.16 5.07 8.29
N ARG A 244 -6.86 4.76 8.28
CA ARG A 244 -6.18 3.75 9.10
C ARG A 244 -6.94 2.44 9.30
N PRO A 245 -6.78 1.46 8.39
CA PRO A 245 -7.32 0.14 8.62
C PRO A 245 -6.54 -0.62 9.70
N ALA A 246 -7.21 -1.55 10.36
CA ALA A 246 -6.67 -2.56 11.24
C ALA A 246 -7.18 -3.94 10.79
N VAL A 247 -6.40 -5.00 11.02
CA VAL A 247 -6.77 -6.36 10.62
C VAL A 247 -6.48 -7.33 11.76
N ALA A 248 -7.36 -8.31 11.96
CA ALA A 248 -7.16 -9.45 12.87
C ALA A 248 -7.84 -10.70 12.29
N VAL A 249 -7.44 -11.88 12.75
CA VAL A 249 -8.00 -13.16 12.27
C VAL A 249 -8.71 -13.85 13.42
N ASP A 250 -10.00 -14.14 13.28
CA ASP A 250 -10.77 -14.81 14.33
C ASP A 250 -10.51 -16.33 14.37
N SER A 251 -11.06 -17.03 15.35
CA SER A 251 -10.89 -18.49 15.48
C SER A 251 -11.60 -19.32 14.41
N LYS A 252 -12.37 -18.69 13.50
CA LYS A 252 -12.98 -19.33 12.33
C LYS A 252 -12.14 -19.11 11.06
N ASP A 253 -10.97 -18.49 11.19
CA ASP A 253 -10.06 -18.06 10.13
C ASP A 253 -10.58 -16.90 9.28
N LEU A 254 -11.58 -16.15 9.78
CA LEU A 254 -12.05 -14.95 9.08
C LEU A 254 -11.07 -13.80 9.30
N ALA A 255 -10.63 -13.16 8.22
CA ALA A 255 -9.84 -11.94 8.29
C ALA A 255 -10.78 -10.73 8.46
N TRP A 256 -10.85 -10.21 9.68
CA TRP A 256 -11.63 -9.02 10.02
C TRP A 256 -10.81 -7.77 9.75
N VAL A 257 -11.31 -6.91 8.88
CA VAL A 257 -10.74 -5.58 8.63
C VAL A 257 -11.67 -4.53 9.25
N VAL A 258 -11.10 -3.62 10.02
CA VAL A 258 -11.80 -2.48 10.63
C VAL A 258 -11.13 -1.20 10.14
N TRP A 259 -11.89 -0.17 9.81
CA TRP A 259 -11.35 1.12 9.37
C TRP A 259 -12.22 2.26 9.90
N SER A 260 -11.66 3.46 9.96
CA SER A 260 -12.43 4.69 10.14
C SER A 260 -12.91 5.19 8.80
N GLN A 261 -14.14 5.67 8.70
CA GLN A 261 -14.68 6.25 7.49
C GLN A 261 -15.44 7.53 7.80
N ASN A 262 -15.18 8.58 7.02
CA ASN A 262 -15.95 9.81 7.09
C ASN A 262 -17.22 9.66 6.26
N VAL A 263 -18.37 9.86 6.89
CA VAL A 263 -19.64 10.00 6.20
C VAL A 263 -20.31 11.27 6.70
N ALA A 264 -20.53 12.22 5.79
CA ALA A 264 -21.16 13.51 6.09
C ALA A 264 -20.49 14.29 7.25
N GLY A 265 -19.15 14.20 7.36
CA GLY A 265 -18.37 14.93 8.35
C GLY A 265 -18.17 14.21 9.69
N ASN A 266 -18.80 13.04 9.91
CA ASN A 266 -18.56 12.22 11.09
C ASN A 266 -17.67 11.02 10.74
N TRP A 267 -16.66 10.77 11.56
CA TRP A 267 -15.81 9.59 11.46
C TRP A 267 -16.35 8.49 12.35
N ASP A 268 -16.70 7.36 11.74
CA ASP A 268 -17.15 6.17 12.46
C ASP A 268 -16.30 4.97 12.09
N LEU A 269 -16.28 3.97 12.95
CA LEU A 269 -15.66 2.68 12.62
C LEU A 269 -16.61 1.84 11.77
N TYR A 270 -16.05 1.19 10.77
CA TYR A 270 -16.69 0.18 9.95
C TYR A 270 -15.88 -1.10 9.96
N SER A 271 -16.54 -2.24 9.72
CA SER A 271 -15.89 -3.54 9.67
C SER A 271 -16.41 -4.40 8.53
N ARG A 272 -15.54 -5.28 8.02
CA ARG A 272 -15.87 -6.29 7.02
C ARG A 272 -14.97 -7.50 7.22
N ALA A 273 -15.52 -8.70 7.06
CA ALA A 273 -14.78 -9.94 7.22
C ALA A 273 -14.61 -10.64 5.87
N TYR A 274 -13.41 -11.16 5.61
CA TYR A 274 -13.13 -12.05 4.49
C TYR A 274 -13.05 -13.50 4.97
N ASP A 275 -13.79 -14.38 4.32
CA ASP A 275 -13.72 -15.82 4.53
C ASP A 275 -12.81 -16.48 3.48
N PRO A 276 -11.59 -16.91 3.84
CA PRO A 276 -10.69 -17.56 2.90
C PRO A 276 -11.17 -18.95 2.45
N LYS A 277 -12.11 -19.58 3.16
CA LYS A 277 -12.65 -20.90 2.79
C LYS A 277 -13.67 -20.78 1.66
N THR A 278 -14.44 -19.69 1.63
CA THR A 278 -15.46 -19.44 0.60
C THR A 278 -15.05 -18.39 -0.44
N GLY A 279 -13.99 -17.63 -0.16
CA GLY A 279 -13.53 -16.52 -1.00
C GLY A 279 -14.47 -15.31 -0.98
N LYS A 280 -15.36 -15.21 0.03
CA LYS A 280 -16.42 -14.20 0.08
C LYS A 280 -16.18 -13.20 1.21
N TRP A 281 -16.67 -11.99 0.96
CA TRP A 281 -16.76 -10.95 1.97
C TRP A 281 -18.12 -10.97 2.66
N SER A 282 -18.16 -10.61 3.94
CA SER A 282 -19.38 -10.15 4.60
C SER A 282 -19.85 -8.82 4.02
N GLU A 283 -21.06 -8.41 4.39
CA GLU A 283 -21.46 -7.00 4.26
C GLU A 283 -20.57 -6.11 5.14
N ALA A 284 -20.33 -4.89 4.69
CA ALA A 284 -19.69 -3.87 5.50
C ALA A 284 -20.68 -3.38 6.57
N LYS A 285 -20.26 -3.35 7.84
CA LYS A 285 -21.09 -2.96 8.97
C LYS A 285 -20.47 -1.78 9.71
N ARG A 286 -21.27 -0.75 9.97
CA ARG A 286 -20.92 0.34 10.89
C ARG A 286 -20.86 -0.21 12.32
N VAL A 287 -19.77 0.08 13.02
CA VAL A 287 -19.42 -0.46 14.36
C VAL A 287 -19.71 0.56 15.45
N THR A 288 -19.53 1.85 15.15
CA THR A 288 -19.81 2.99 16.04
C THR A 288 -20.72 3.99 15.34
N ASP A 289 -21.53 4.71 16.11
CA ASP A 289 -22.53 5.65 15.56
C ASP A 289 -22.72 6.92 16.39
N SER A 290 -21.91 7.11 17.43
CA SER A 290 -22.06 8.27 18.30
C SER A 290 -21.46 9.53 17.65
N PRO A 291 -21.97 10.72 18.00
CA PRO A 291 -21.39 11.97 17.50
C PRO A 291 -19.93 12.13 17.93
N GLY A 292 -19.10 12.62 17.00
CA GLY A 292 -17.67 12.85 17.22
C GLY A 292 -16.81 11.72 16.66
N ALA A 293 -15.58 12.07 16.29
CA ALA A 293 -14.72 11.18 15.51
C ALA A 293 -14.30 9.91 16.27
N ASP A 294 -14.51 8.74 15.65
CA ASP A 294 -13.92 7.46 16.02
C ASP A 294 -12.80 7.08 15.05
N ILE A 295 -11.55 7.19 15.52
CA ILE A 295 -10.35 7.13 14.70
C ILE A 295 -9.30 6.18 15.27
N ASN A 296 -8.33 5.83 14.42
CA ASN A 296 -7.14 5.06 14.79
C ASN A 296 -7.48 3.67 15.41
N PRO A 297 -8.31 2.84 14.76
CA PRO A 297 -8.62 1.52 15.29
C PRO A 297 -7.37 0.65 15.32
N VAL A 298 -7.27 -0.19 16.34
CA VAL A 298 -6.35 -1.32 16.43
C VAL A 298 -7.13 -2.56 16.83
N THR A 299 -6.72 -3.72 16.32
CA THR A 299 -7.43 -4.98 16.54
C THR A 299 -6.51 -6.06 17.08
N ALA A 300 -7.07 -6.96 17.89
CA ALA A 300 -6.39 -8.15 18.39
C ALA A 300 -7.38 -9.30 18.54
N THR A 301 -6.95 -10.53 18.32
CA THR A 301 -7.76 -11.72 18.57
C THR A 301 -7.51 -12.22 19.98
N ASP A 302 -8.57 -12.36 20.78
CA ASP A 302 -8.50 -13.04 22.07
C ASP A 302 -8.25 -14.54 21.83
N PRO A 303 -7.10 -15.09 22.27
CA PRO A 303 -6.76 -16.49 22.03
C PRO A 303 -7.68 -17.46 22.79
N VAL A 304 -8.42 -17.01 23.80
CA VAL A 304 -9.33 -17.86 24.60
C VAL A 304 -10.71 -17.93 23.95
N SER A 305 -11.35 -16.79 23.69
CA SER A 305 -12.69 -16.79 23.08
C SER A 305 -12.68 -16.88 21.56
N GLY A 306 -11.54 -16.60 20.92
CA GLY A 306 -11.41 -16.55 19.47
C GLY A 306 -12.02 -15.30 18.82
N ARG A 307 -12.51 -14.34 19.62
CA ARG A 307 -13.13 -13.10 19.13
C ARG A 307 -12.09 -12.05 18.82
N VAL A 308 -12.40 -11.21 17.83
CA VAL A 308 -11.62 -10.01 17.54
C VAL A 308 -12.09 -8.89 18.45
N HIS A 309 -11.17 -8.28 19.18
CA HIS A 309 -11.39 -7.04 19.90
C HIS A 309 -10.88 -5.88 19.05
N VAL A 310 -11.62 -4.78 19.04
CA VAL A 310 -11.21 -3.49 18.48
C VAL A 310 -11.08 -2.48 19.61
N VAL A 311 -10.01 -1.71 19.59
CA VAL A 311 -9.76 -0.56 20.45
C VAL A 311 -9.53 0.66 19.56
N TRP A 312 -10.06 1.82 19.92
CA TRP A 312 -9.94 3.04 19.11
C TRP A 312 -9.95 4.30 19.95
N GLN A 313 -9.61 5.42 19.32
CA GLN A 313 -9.70 6.74 19.89
C GLN A 313 -11.05 7.37 19.51
N ALA A 314 -11.84 7.78 20.49
CA ALA A 314 -13.15 8.40 20.28
C ALA A 314 -13.18 9.82 20.84
N TRP A 315 -13.69 10.78 20.06
CA TRP A 315 -13.97 12.14 20.53
C TRP A 315 -15.36 12.20 21.16
N ARG A 316 -15.42 12.40 22.47
CA ARG A 316 -16.67 12.57 23.23
C ARG A 316 -16.49 13.70 24.23
N GLU A 317 -17.52 14.52 24.42
CA GLU A 317 -17.57 15.54 25.48
C GLU A 317 -16.36 16.51 25.53
N GLY A 318 -15.70 16.77 24.39
CA GLY A 318 -14.56 17.68 24.32
C GLY A 318 -13.19 17.03 24.57
N SER A 319 -13.12 15.71 24.68
CA SER A 319 -11.89 14.95 24.88
C SER A 319 -11.79 13.75 23.92
N PHE A 320 -10.56 13.30 23.69
CA PHE A 320 -10.29 12.00 23.05
C PHE A 320 -9.99 10.95 24.11
N ASP A 321 -10.78 9.89 24.14
CA ASP A 321 -10.61 8.75 25.05
C ASP A 321 -10.42 7.44 24.27
N ILE A 322 -10.00 6.39 24.98
CA ILE A 322 -9.77 5.06 24.39
C ILE A 322 -10.96 4.15 24.71
N TRP A 323 -11.58 3.63 23.66
CA TRP A 323 -12.77 2.79 23.73
C TRP A 323 -12.49 1.40 23.17
N ALA A 324 -13.24 0.39 23.63
CA ALA A 324 -13.07 -0.99 23.22
C ALA A 324 -14.41 -1.68 22.91
N LYS A 325 -14.37 -2.70 22.05
CA LYS A 325 -15.54 -3.49 21.62
C LYS A 325 -15.10 -4.86 21.14
N ALA A 326 -15.93 -5.88 21.31
CA ALA A 326 -15.70 -7.19 20.73
C ALA A 326 -16.53 -7.37 19.45
N LEU A 327 -15.89 -7.81 18.38
CA LEU A 327 -16.51 -8.21 17.12
C LEU A 327 -16.82 -9.72 17.18
N GLY A 328 -17.98 -10.12 16.67
CA GLY A 328 -18.40 -11.52 16.54
C GLY A 328 -19.13 -11.78 15.22
N ALA A 329 -19.26 -13.06 14.85
CA ALA A 329 -19.89 -13.50 13.59
C ALA A 329 -21.35 -13.06 13.43
N GLU A 330 -22.05 -12.72 14.53
CA GLU A 330 -23.42 -12.20 14.50
C GLU A 330 -23.51 -10.68 14.69
N GLY A 331 -22.37 -9.99 14.70
CA GLY A 331 -22.29 -8.56 14.92
C GLY A 331 -21.55 -8.19 16.20
N VAL A 332 -21.52 -6.90 16.44
CA VAL A 332 -20.70 -6.24 17.44
C VAL A 332 -21.34 -6.41 18.83
N THR A 333 -20.66 -7.11 19.73
CA THR A 333 -21.06 -7.17 21.15
C THR A 333 -20.29 -6.09 21.91
N SER A 334 -21.00 -5.10 22.44
CA SER A 334 -20.39 -4.02 23.22
C SER A 334 -20.07 -4.51 24.64
N LEU A 335 -18.78 -4.54 24.96
CA LEU A 335 -18.27 -4.43 26.32
C LEU A 335 -17.61 -3.05 26.40
N ILE A 336 -18.29 -2.09 27.01
CA ILE A 336 -17.74 -0.76 27.25
C ILE A 336 -16.82 -0.89 28.48
N PHE A 337 -15.52 -0.73 28.27
CA PHE A 337 -14.59 -0.48 29.36
C PHE A 337 -14.31 1.03 29.38
N ASP A 338 -14.95 1.74 30.31
CA ASP A 338 -14.63 3.13 30.61
C ASP A 338 -13.45 3.13 31.60
N PHE A 339 -12.29 3.60 31.16
CA PHE A 339 -11.12 3.78 32.02
C PHE A 339 -11.07 5.18 32.67
N GLY A 340 -12.09 6.02 32.43
CA GLY A 340 -12.22 7.38 32.92
C GLY A 340 -12.88 7.48 34.30
N ASN A 341 -12.28 6.87 35.34
CA ASN A 341 -12.30 7.36 36.73
C ASN A 341 -11.72 6.30 37.68
N TRP A 342 -10.40 6.28 37.80
CA TRP A 342 -9.69 5.55 38.86
C TRP A 342 -8.85 6.47 39.74
N ILE A 343 -9.39 7.65 40.11
CA ILE A 343 -8.90 8.40 41.28
C ILE A 343 -10.09 9.10 41.96
N ALA A 344 -10.83 8.37 42.79
CA ALA A 344 -11.45 8.85 44.05
C ALA A 344 -12.58 7.92 44.51
N SER A 345 -12.22 6.80 45.14
CA SER A 345 -12.82 6.34 46.39
C SER A 345 -12.20 5.00 46.74
N GLY A 346 -11.48 4.98 47.85
CA GLY A 346 -10.97 3.75 48.41
C GLY A 346 -12.12 2.88 48.88
N THR A 347 -12.31 1.74 48.22
CA THR A 347 -12.83 0.52 48.83
C THR A 347 -12.38 -0.65 47.97
N ALA A 348 -11.57 -1.53 48.55
CA ALA A 348 -11.16 -2.78 47.94
C ALA A 348 -12.39 -3.68 47.72
N ILE A 349 -12.46 -4.32 46.54
CA ILE A 349 -13.37 -5.43 46.27
C ILE A 349 -12.52 -6.71 46.27
N TRP A 350 -12.89 -7.68 47.11
CA TRP A 350 -12.53 -9.09 46.90
C TRP A 350 -13.76 -9.86 46.39
N PRO A 351 -13.57 -10.91 45.56
CA PRO A 351 -14.61 -11.46 44.69
C PRO A 351 -15.34 -12.70 45.27
N LEU A 352 -16.43 -13.06 44.60
CA LEU A 352 -17.13 -14.36 44.55
C LEU A 352 -17.94 -14.81 45.79
N GLU A 353 -19.27 -14.84 45.64
CA GLU A 353 -20.11 -15.84 46.33
C GLU A 353 -20.50 -16.93 45.33
N MET A 354 -20.01 -18.15 45.59
CA MET A 354 -20.59 -19.37 45.05
C MET A 354 -21.84 -19.70 45.86
N HIS A 355 -22.99 -19.89 45.19
CA HIS A 355 -24.13 -20.52 45.82
C HIS A 355 -23.88 -22.03 45.99
N GLN A 356 -23.73 -22.46 47.24
CA GLN A 356 -24.07 -23.83 47.67
C GLN A 356 -25.44 -23.78 48.37
N ASN A 357 -26.34 -24.72 48.04
CA ASN A 357 -27.58 -24.96 48.77
C ASN A 357 -27.39 -26.07 49.83
N PRO A 358 -28.00 -25.95 51.02
CA PRO A 358 -28.30 -27.09 51.91
C PRO A 358 -29.79 -27.15 52.31
N PRO A 359 -30.24 -28.15 53.10
CA PRO A 359 -29.62 -29.44 53.44
C PRO A 359 -30.17 -30.63 52.62
#